data_AF-A0A662PD47-F1
#
_entry.id   AF-A0A662PD47-F1
#
_cell.length_a   1.000
_cell.length_b   1.000
_cell.length_c   1.000
_cell.angle_alpha   90.00
_cell.angle_beta   90.00
_cell.angle_gamma   90.00
#
_symmetry.space_group_name_H-M   'P 1'
#
loop_
_entity.id
_entity.type
_entity.pdbx_description
1 polymer ?
#
loop_
_entity_poly.entity_id
_entity_poly.type
_entity_poly.pdbx_seq_one_letter_code
_entity_poly.pdbx_strand_id
1 'polypeptide(L)'
;MKYNSSLQKIFEVQNRIKDIHPFLEKVFPIAIIEDNHFYIFDIDSSGKKYIFVKEAPAPMLVPKGVRAAFPLDSYKDKIACVVSGEIFESLAGYALIFHEFIHCNQWEICELKLKQKLEIAQEPMWELNYPFPYGNSRFAETYSLFLKSLEKSEPDNISKYCSRLKKILSKDDFEYMIWQEWKEGFARFIENQIRRRLGIRENHRGKDEPFNRVTFYEGGARFITFLGKQEPGLLTDIETLFYKMLKQ
;
A
#
# COMPACT_ATOMS: atom_id res chain seq x y z
N MET A 1 4.23 -12.00 27.24
CA MET A 1 3.06 -11.18 26.84
C MET A 1 2.30 -11.89 25.73
N LYS A 2 0.99 -11.63 25.62
CA LYS A 2 0.02 -12.28 24.72
C LYS A 2 0.49 -12.46 23.27
N TYR A 3 1.23 -11.49 22.73
CA TYR A 3 1.63 -11.44 21.32
C TYR A 3 3.07 -11.86 21.02
N ASN A 4 3.85 -12.32 22.01
CA ASN A 4 5.29 -12.57 21.81
C ASN A 4 5.58 -13.57 20.67
N SER A 5 4.89 -14.70 20.62
CA SER A 5 5.06 -15.69 19.55
C SER A 5 4.62 -15.15 18.19
N SER A 6 3.48 -14.45 18.16
CA SER A 6 2.93 -13.83 16.95
C SER A 6 3.87 -12.79 16.35
N LEU A 7 4.47 -11.94 17.18
CA LEU A 7 5.48 -10.95 16.78
C LEU A 7 6.78 -11.62 16.34
N GLN A 8 7.21 -12.69 17.00
CA GLN A 8 8.42 -13.42 16.58
C GLN A 8 8.27 -14.06 15.20
N LYS A 9 7.07 -14.58 14.90
CA LYS A 9 6.73 -15.15 13.59
C LYS A 9 6.83 -14.14 12.44
N ILE A 10 6.82 -12.83 12.70
CA ILE A 10 7.11 -11.82 11.68
C ILE A 10 8.51 -12.03 11.10
N PHE A 11 9.53 -12.25 11.94
CA PHE A 11 10.89 -12.49 11.47
C PHE A 11 11.03 -13.84 10.75
N GLU A 12 10.27 -14.86 11.18
CA GLU A 12 10.21 -16.15 10.47
C GLU A 12 9.64 -15.98 9.05
N VAL A 13 8.55 -15.23 8.91
CA VAL A 13 7.96 -14.91 7.61
C VAL A 13 8.91 -14.02 6.81
N GLN A 14 9.49 -12.99 7.41
CA GLN A 14 10.44 -12.08 6.78
C GLN A 14 11.61 -12.85 6.15
N ASN A 15 12.20 -13.80 6.87
CA ASN A 15 13.30 -14.60 6.36
C ASN A 15 12.97 -15.40 5.09
N ARG A 16 11.69 -15.69 4.84
CA ARG A 16 11.22 -16.39 3.63
C ARG A 16 10.92 -15.46 2.46
N ILE A 17 10.83 -14.15 2.69
CA ILE A 17 10.33 -13.17 1.71
C ILE A 17 11.25 -11.96 1.49
N LYS A 18 12.24 -11.73 2.35
CA LYS A 18 13.09 -10.52 2.30
C LYS A 18 13.88 -10.38 1.00
N ASP A 19 14.15 -11.50 0.32
CA ASP A 19 14.80 -11.56 -0.98
C ASP A 19 13.90 -11.13 -2.15
N ILE A 20 12.59 -10.97 -1.93
CA ILE A 20 11.64 -10.54 -2.97
C ILE A 20 11.88 -9.07 -3.34
N HIS A 21 12.13 -8.21 -2.34
CA HIS A 21 12.29 -6.78 -2.55
C HIS A 21 13.10 -6.14 -1.41
N PRO A 22 14.02 -5.19 -1.67
CA PRO A 22 14.85 -4.57 -0.62
C PRO A 22 14.06 -3.97 0.56
N PHE A 23 12.87 -3.42 0.29
CA PHE A 23 12.01 -2.86 1.35
C PHE A 23 11.50 -3.88 2.37
N LEU A 24 11.56 -5.18 2.05
CA LEU A 24 11.16 -6.26 2.98
C LEU A 24 12.28 -6.66 3.95
N GLU A 25 13.50 -6.14 3.78
CA GLU A 25 14.58 -6.31 4.75
C GLU A 25 14.34 -5.49 6.03
N LYS A 26 13.61 -4.38 5.91
CA LYS A 26 13.25 -3.53 7.03
C LYS A 26 11.91 -3.97 7.64
N VAL A 27 11.87 -3.96 8.97
CA VAL A 27 10.64 -4.08 9.77
C VAL A 27 10.42 -2.79 10.54
N PHE A 28 9.18 -2.55 10.95
CA PHE A 28 8.75 -1.30 11.58
C PHE A 28 8.10 -1.57 12.94
N PRO A 29 7.98 -0.56 13.82
CA PRO A 29 7.17 -0.67 15.01
C PRO A 29 5.76 -1.18 14.69
N ILE A 30 5.18 -1.93 15.62
CA ILE A 30 3.82 -2.45 15.52
C ILE A 30 3.03 -1.96 16.73
N ALA A 31 1.90 -1.32 16.48
CA ALA A 31 0.91 -1.04 17.51
C ALA A 31 -0.27 -1.99 17.35
N ILE A 32 -0.49 -2.83 18.35
CA ILE A 32 -1.64 -3.73 18.41
C ILE A 32 -2.76 -3.03 19.15
N ILE A 33 -3.94 -2.95 18.53
CA ILE A 33 -5.12 -2.31 19.12
C ILE A 33 -5.98 -3.33 19.84
N GLU A 34 -6.18 -3.13 21.13
CA GLU A 34 -7.20 -3.84 21.91
C GLU A 34 -7.89 -2.88 22.87
N ASP A 35 -9.21 -2.98 23.04
CA ASP A 35 -9.98 -2.20 24.02
C ASP A 35 -9.64 -0.70 24.04
N ASN A 36 -9.53 -0.09 22.86
CA ASN A 36 -9.15 1.32 22.63
C ASN A 36 -7.76 1.72 23.14
N HIS A 37 -6.84 0.76 23.30
CA HIS A 37 -5.45 0.98 23.67
C HIS A 37 -4.52 0.45 22.58
N PHE A 38 -3.45 1.20 22.31
CA PHE A 38 -2.31 0.76 21.56
C PHE A 38 -1.30 0.09 22.48
N TYR A 39 -1.00 -1.17 22.20
CA TYR A 39 0.17 -1.86 22.73
C TYR A 39 1.29 -1.75 21.70
N ILE A 40 2.26 -0.88 21.97
CA ILE A 40 3.31 -0.51 21.03
C ILE A 40 4.53 -1.40 21.25
N PHE A 41 4.97 -2.04 20.18
CA PHE A 41 6.16 -2.87 20.11
C PHE A 41 7.14 -2.29 19.11
N ASP A 42 8.42 -2.31 19.44
CA ASP A 42 9.50 -1.93 18.53
C ASP A 42 10.61 -2.97 18.57
N ILE A 43 11.51 -2.94 17.60
CA ILE A 43 12.59 -3.88 17.47
C ILE A 43 13.70 -3.53 18.47
N ASP A 44 14.25 -4.54 19.14
CA ASP A 44 15.39 -4.37 20.03
C ASP A 44 16.67 -3.99 19.28
N SER A 45 17.74 -3.71 20.04
CA SER A 45 19.04 -3.35 19.46
C SER A 45 19.67 -4.45 18.60
N SER A 46 19.20 -5.70 18.71
CA SER A 46 19.67 -6.80 17.88
C SER A 46 19.05 -6.83 16.49
N GLY A 47 17.94 -6.11 16.29
CA GLY A 47 17.20 -6.11 15.03
C GLY A 47 16.35 -7.35 14.80
N LYS A 48 16.23 -8.26 15.78
CA LYS A 48 15.69 -9.63 15.58
C LYS A 48 14.53 -10.00 16.50
N LYS A 49 14.11 -9.08 17.36
CA LYS A 49 13.05 -9.33 18.34
C LYS A 49 12.25 -8.06 18.61
N TYR A 50 10.93 -8.21 18.68
CA TYR A 50 10.07 -7.15 19.18
C TYR A 50 10.07 -7.12 20.71
N ILE A 51 10.20 -5.92 21.26
CA ILE A 51 10.03 -5.63 22.68
C ILE A 51 8.84 -4.71 22.87
N PHE A 52 8.13 -4.92 23.97
CA PHE A 52 7.09 -3.99 24.39
C PHE A 52 7.73 -2.66 24.79
N VAL A 53 7.26 -1.58 24.19
CA VAL A 53 7.72 -0.23 24.47
C VAL A 53 6.81 0.40 25.51
N LYS A 54 5.51 0.47 25.21
CA LYS A 54 4.52 1.09 26.08
C LYS A 54 3.09 0.83 25.63
N GLU A 55 2.17 1.20 26.50
CA GLU A 55 0.75 1.32 26.22
C GLU A 55 0.37 2.80 26.05
N ALA A 56 -0.59 3.09 25.18
CA ALA A 56 -1.15 4.43 25.00
C ALA A 56 -2.63 4.33 24.61
N PRO A 57 -3.48 5.32 24.97
CA PRO A 57 -4.85 5.36 24.47
C PRO A 57 -4.85 5.54 22.95
N ALA A 58 -5.79 4.87 22.26
CA ALA A 58 -6.06 5.12 20.86
C ALA A 58 -6.73 6.49 20.69
N PRO A 59 -6.32 7.32 19.72
CA PRO A 59 -6.84 8.69 19.56
C PRO A 59 -8.30 8.71 19.09
N MET A 60 -8.83 7.58 18.62
CA MET A 60 -10.20 7.42 18.16
C MET A 60 -10.65 5.98 18.36
N LEU A 61 -11.96 5.72 18.25
CA LEU A 61 -12.49 4.37 18.12
C LEU A 61 -11.95 3.75 16.84
N VAL A 62 -10.99 2.85 16.98
CA VAL A 62 -10.39 2.17 15.83
C VAL A 62 -11.19 0.88 15.57
N PRO A 63 -11.80 0.70 14.39
CA PRO A 63 -12.62 -0.47 14.10
C PRO A 63 -11.86 -1.80 14.27
N LYS A 64 -12.59 -2.88 14.58
CA LYS A 64 -12.05 -4.23 14.44
C LYS A 64 -11.64 -4.47 12.98
N GLY A 65 -10.54 -5.16 12.77
CA GLY A 65 -9.99 -5.43 11.44
C GLY A 65 -9.09 -4.34 10.87
N VAL A 66 -8.69 -3.34 11.67
CA VAL A 66 -7.84 -2.25 11.21
C VAL A 66 -6.45 -2.75 10.82
N ARG A 67 -6.00 -2.22 9.69
CA ARG A 67 -4.71 -2.44 9.04
C ARG A 67 -4.37 -1.10 8.42
N ALA A 68 -3.37 -0.44 8.97
CA ALA A 68 -2.95 0.87 8.53
C ALA A 68 -1.49 1.10 8.89
N ALA A 69 -0.87 2.07 8.23
CA ALA A 69 0.42 2.61 8.61
C ALA A 69 0.29 4.12 8.82
N PHE A 70 0.62 4.60 10.02
CA PHE A 70 0.66 6.03 10.32
C PHE A 70 1.60 6.34 11.49
N PRO A 71 2.12 7.59 11.57
CA PRO A 71 2.90 8.06 12.70
C PRO A 71 2.10 7.99 14.01
N LEU A 72 2.74 7.55 15.08
CA LEU A 72 2.14 7.56 16.40
C LEU A 72 2.67 8.73 17.21
N ASP A 73 1.83 9.74 17.47
CA ASP A 73 2.17 10.90 18.30
C ASP A 73 2.67 10.46 19.68
N SER A 74 1.98 9.47 20.25
CA SER A 74 2.37 8.89 21.54
C SER A 74 3.78 8.29 21.49
N TYR A 75 4.30 7.94 20.32
CA TYR A 75 5.62 7.35 20.12
C TYR A 75 6.55 8.22 19.25
N LYS A 76 6.62 9.51 19.57
CA LYS A 76 7.54 10.49 18.95
C LYS A 76 7.37 10.58 17.43
N ASP A 77 6.13 10.52 16.96
CA ASP A 77 5.75 10.56 15.55
C ASP A 77 6.45 9.49 14.69
N LYS A 78 6.87 8.38 15.32
CA LYS A 78 7.48 7.26 14.59
C LYS A 78 6.38 6.52 13.83
N ILE A 79 6.62 6.30 12.53
CA ILE A 79 5.75 5.51 11.66
C ILE A 79 5.63 4.08 12.20
N ALA A 80 4.41 3.57 12.28
CA ALA A 80 4.13 2.25 12.80
C ALA A 80 3.06 1.53 11.96
N CYS A 81 3.17 0.21 11.91
CA CYS A 81 2.11 -0.67 11.44
C CYS A 81 1.08 -0.85 12.56
N VAL A 82 -0.16 -0.47 12.30
CA VAL A 82 -1.24 -0.45 13.26
C VAL A 82 -2.26 -1.52 12.89
N VAL A 83 -2.44 -2.48 13.79
CA VAL A 83 -3.20 -3.71 13.52
C VAL A 83 -4.05 -4.14 14.70
N SER A 84 -5.12 -4.87 14.41
CA SER A 84 -5.86 -5.64 15.42
C SER A 84 -5.35 -7.09 15.52
N GLY A 85 -5.52 -7.72 16.68
CA GLY A 85 -4.86 -9.00 17.03
C GLY A 85 -5.15 -10.17 16.08
N GLU A 86 -6.32 -10.19 15.44
CA GLU A 86 -6.72 -11.24 14.48
C GLU A 86 -5.82 -11.30 13.24
N ILE A 87 -5.03 -10.26 12.96
CA ILE A 87 -4.08 -10.30 11.84
C ILE A 87 -3.04 -11.42 11.99
N PHE A 88 -2.79 -11.88 13.21
CA PHE A 88 -1.81 -12.93 13.48
C PHE A 88 -2.35 -14.35 13.28
N GLU A 89 -3.64 -14.52 13.03
CA GLU A 89 -4.30 -15.83 12.93
C GLU A 89 -3.97 -16.59 11.64
N SER A 90 -3.43 -15.92 10.62
CA SER A 90 -3.15 -16.55 9.32
C SER A 90 -1.93 -15.97 8.61
N LEU A 91 -1.30 -16.76 7.74
CA LEU A 91 -0.21 -16.26 6.87
C LEU A 91 -0.68 -15.11 5.96
N ALA A 92 -1.97 -15.07 5.60
CA ALA A 92 -2.53 -13.97 4.82
C ALA A 92 -2.53 -12.66 5.62
N GLY A 93 -2.74 -12.74 6.94
CA GLY A 93 -2.59 -11.59 7.82
C GLY A 93 -1.14 -11.13 7.95
N TYR A 94 -0.17 -12.05 8.04
CA TYR A 94 1.26 -11.67 7.97
C TYR A 94 1.62 -10.99 6.64
N ALA A 95 1.11 -11.48 5.51
CA ALA A 95 1.31 -10.80 4.22
C ALA A 95 0.78 -9.35 4.24
N LEU A 96 -0.30 -9.10 4.96
CA LEU A 96 -0.86 -7.75 5.15
C LEU A 96 -0.04 -6.90 6.13
N ILE A 97 0.61 -7.47 7.14
CA ILE A 97 1.58 -6.72 7.96
C ILE A 97 2.70 -6.17 7.06
N PHE A 98 3.23 -7.00 6.16
CA PHE A 98 4.26 -6.56 5.21
C PHE A 98 3.73 -5.55 4.18
N HIS A 99 2.45 -5.63 3.81
CA HIS A 99 1.79 -4.58 3.02
C HIS A 99 1.85 -3.23 3.75
N GLU A 100 1.48 -3.18 5.04
CA GLU A 100 1.59 -1.96 5.83
C GLU A 100 3.05 -1.50 6.01
N PHE A 101 4.02 -2.42 6.08
CA PHE A 101 5.44 -2.05 6.07
C PHE A 101 5.88 -1.38 4.76
N ILE A 102 5.23 -1.68 3.63
CA ILE A 102 5.48 -0.93 2.39
C ILE A 102 4.97 0.51 2.54
N HIS A 103 3.82 0.74 3.15
CA HIS A 103 3.36 2.09 3.48
C HIS A 103 4.30 2.80 4.45
N CYS A 104 4.87 2.09 5.44
CA CYS A 104 5.89 2.67 6.31
C CYS A 104 7.15 3.10 5.54
N ASN A 105 7.61 2.30 4.56
CA ASN A 105 8.71 2.69 3.68
C ASN A 105 8.34 3.90 2.82
N GLN A 106 7.15 3.92 2.22
CA GLN A 106 6.68 5.05 1.42
C GLN A 106 6.70 6.35 2.23
N TRP A 107 6.19 6.30 3.47
CA TRP A 107 6.20 7.41 4.42
C TRP A 107 7.60 7.97 4.66
N GLU A 108 8.55 7.12 5.01
CA GLU A 108 9.93 7.54 5.31
C GLU A 108 10.70 8.05 4.08
N ILE A 109 10.42 7.50 2.90
CA ILE A 109 11.21 7.78 1.69
C ILE A 109 10.70 9.05 0.99
N CYS A 110 9.41 9.12 0.66
CA CYS A 110 8.93 10.19 -0.24
C CYS A 110 7.45 10.57 -0.13
N GLU A 111 6.60 9.86 0.61
CA GLU A 111 5.14 10.11 0.62
C GLU A 111 4.81 11.56 0.94
N LEU A 112 5.38 12.13 2.01
CA LEU A 112 5.13 13.51 2.41
C LEU A 112 5.59 14.53 1.35
N LYS A 113 6.77 14.30 0.76
CA LYS A 113 7.33 15.15 -0.29
C LYS A 113 6.46 15.12 -1.55
N LEU A 114 5.91 13.95 -1.90
CA LEU A 114 5.02 13.80 -3.03
C LEU A 114 3.66 14.47 -2.78
N LYS A 115 3.07 14.28 -1.59
CA LYS A 115 1.82 14.93 -1.18
C LYS A 115 1.88 16.45 -1.35
N GLN A 116 2.97 17.08 -0.94
CA GLN A 116 3.16 18.53 -1.05
C GLN A 116 3.12 19.07 -2.49
N LYS A 117 3.24 18.20 -3.50
CA LYS A 117 3.22 18.58 -4.92
C LYS A 117 1.87 18.36 -5.60
N LEU A 118 0.91 17.75 -4.91
CA LEU A 118 -0.41 17.45 -5.45
C LEU A 118 -1.38 18.55 -5.06
N GLU A 119 -2.20 18.99 -6.02
CA GLU A 119 -3.20 20.02 -5.76
C GLU A 119 -4.34 19.47 -4.89
N ILE A 120 -4.66 18.19 -5.06
CA ILE A 120 -5.67 17.47 -4.27
C ILE A 120 -5.31 17.27 -2.80
N ALA A 121 -4.03 17.40 -2.44
CA ALA A 121 -3.55 17.08 -1.10
C ALA A 121 -3.78 18.20 -0.07
N GLN A 122 -4.59 19.20 -0.39
CA GLN A 122 -4.94 20.32 0.51
C GLN A 122 -6.09 19.98 1.47
N GLU A 123 -6.94 19.00 1.13
CA GLU A 123 -8.12 18.65 1.92
C GLU A 123 -7.81 17.54 2.96
N PRO A 124 -8.20 17.68 4.23
CA PRO A 124 -8.07 16.60 5.21
C PRO A 124 -8.77 15.31 4.75
N MET A 125 -8.12 14.15 4.92
CA MET A 125 -8.66 12.83 4.56
C MET A 125 -9.02 12.63 3.07
N TRP A 126 -8.48 13.45 2.16
CA TRP A 126 -8.72 13.32 0.72
C TRP A 126 -8.42 11.91 0.20
N GLU A 127 -7.38 11.24 0.72
CA GLU A 127 -7.02 9.88 0.30
C GLU A 127 -8.14 8.85 0.50
N LEU A 128 -9.06 9.11 1.43
CA LEU A 128 -10.17 8.21 1.76
C LEU A 128 -11.51 8.68 1.21
N ASN A 129 -11.75 9.99 1.22
CA ASN A 129 -13.08 10.57 0.99
C ASN A 129 -13.19 11.35 -0.32
N TYR A 130 -12.13 11.41 -1.13
CA TYR A 130 -12.18 12.13 -2.41
C TYR A 130 -13.28 11.56 -3.33
N PRO A 131 -14.20 12.41 -3.85
CA PRO A 131 -15.38 11.98 -4.58
C PRO A 131 -15.07 11.66 -6.04
N PHE A 132 -14.17 10.70 -6.29
CA PHE A 132 -13.79 10.32 -7.63
C PHE A 132 -15.00 9.81 -8.44
N PRO A 133 -15.15 10.19 -9.73
CA PRO A 133 -16.35 9.91 -10.52
C PRO A 133 -16.39 8.46 -11.06
N TYR A 134 -16.41 7.46 -10.18
CA TYR A 134 -16.42 6.04 -10.56
C TYR A 134 -17.58 5.64 -11.49
N GLY A 135 -18.73 6.31 -11.37
CA GLY A 135 -19.91 6.08 -12.21
C GLY A 135 -19.85 6.71 -13.61
N ASN A 136 -18.78 7.43 -13.95
CA ASN A 136 -18.60 7.98 -15.29
C ASN A 136 -18.31 6.85 -16.29
N SER A 137 -19.22 6.62 -17.24
CA SER A 137 -19.10 5.54 -18.22
C SER A 137 -17.85 5.64 -19.09
N ARG A 138 -17.44 6.86 -19.49
CA ARG A 138 -16.22 7.06 -20.29
C ARG A 138 -14.97 6.64 -19.52
N PHE A 139 -14.93 6.94 -18.21
CA PHE A 139 -13.87 6.47 -17.33
C PHE A 139 -13.92 4.95 -17.21
N ALA A 140 -15.05 4.38 -16.82
CA ALA A 140 -15.19 2.94 -16.60
C ALA A 140 -14.79 2.11 -17.83
N GLU A 141 -15.29 2.48 -19.01
CA GLU A 141 -14.92 1.83 -20.27
C GLU A 141 -13.41 1.94 -20.56
N THR A 142 -12.84 3.14 -20.40
CA THR A 142 -11.42 3.38 -20.69
C THR A 142 -10.52 2.63 -19.71
N TYR A 143 -10.87 2.61 -18.42
CA TYR A 143 -10.11 1.94 -17.38
C TYR A 143 -10.20 0.42 -17.51
N SER A 144 -11.38 -0.12 -17.86
CA SER A 144 -11.55 -1.54 -18.21
C SER A 144 -10.66 -1.97 -19.38
N LEU A 145 -10.52 -1.12 -20.40
CA LEU A 145 -9.60 -1.37 -21.53
C LEU A 145 -8.14 -1.26 -21.11
N PHE A 146 -7.80 -0.29 -20.26
CA PHE A 146 -6.46 -0.14 -19.68
C PHE A 146 -6.05 -1.39 -18.90
N LEU A 147 -6.90 -1.90 -18.00
CA LEU A 147 -6.65 -3.13 -17.23
C LEU A 147 -6.42 -4.35 -18.13
N LYS A 148 -7.21 -4.49 -19.21
CA LYS A 148 -7.06 -5.57 -20.20
C LYS A 148 -5.73 -5.47 -20.95
N SER A 149 -5.32 -4.27 -21.34
CA SER A 149 -4.04 -4.06 -22.04
C SER A 149 -2.84 -4.24 -21.12
N LEU A 150 -2.95 -3.92 -19.83
CA LEU A 150 -1.96 -4.28 -18.82
C LEU A 150 -1.81 -5.79 -18.68
N GLU A 151 -2.93 -6.53 -18.63
CA GLU A 151 -2.94 -8.00 -18.55
C GLU A 151 -2.22 -8.63 -19.74
N LYS A 152 -2.45 -8.09 -20.94
CA LYS A 152 -1.83 -8.55 -22.19
C LYS A 152 -0.45 -7.94 -22.45
N SER A 153 0.02 -7.02 -21.60
CA SER A 153 1.27 -6.28 -21.78
C SER A 153 1.40 -5.59 -23.15
N GLU A 154 0.37 -4.87 -23.58
CA GLU A 154 0.28 -4.18 -24.88
C GLU A 154 0.71 -2.70 -24.77
N PRO A 155 1.97 -2.31 -25.06
CA PRO A 155 2.50 -0.99 -24.72
C PRO A 155 1.76 0.17 -25.39
N ASP A 156 1.43 0.02 -26.68
CA ASP A 156 0.74 1.05 -27.46
C ASP A 156 -0.67 1.30 -26.91
N ASN A 157 -1.39 0.22 -26.52
CA ASN A 157 -2.72 0.35 -25.95
C ASN A 157 -2.66 0.92 -24.53
N ILE A 158 -1.67 0.53 -23.72
CA ILE A 158 -1.44 1.10 -22.38
C ILE A 158 -1.24 2.61 -22.49
N SER A 159 -0.31 3.06 -23.35
CA SER A 159 -0.05 4.49 -23.58
C SER A 159 -1.29 5.23 -24.09
N LYS A 160 -1.99 4.65 -25.08
CA LYS A 160 -3.24 5.18 -25.62
C LYS A 160 -4.31 5.37 -24.53
N TYR A 161 -4.51 4.40 -23.65
CA TYR A 161 -5.53 4.48 -22.61
C TYR A 161 -5.12 5.40 -21.46
N CYS A 162 -3.84 5.49 -21.09
CA CYS A 162 -3.34 6.53 -20.17
C CYS A 162 -3.64 7.93 -20.70
N SER A 163 -3.27 8.20 -21.96
CA SER A 163 -3.55 9.46 -22.64
C SER A 163 -5.05 9.78 -22.71
N ARG A 164 -5.90 8.76 -22.85
CA ARG A 164 -7.35 8.93 -22.88
C ARG A 164 -7.92 9.21 -21.48
N LEU A 165 -7.45 8.53 -20.43
CA LEU A 165 -7.85 8.79 -19.04
C LEU A 165 -7.53 10.23 -18.65
N LYS A 166 -6.33 10.70 -18.97
CA LYS A 166 -5.88 12.09 -18.73
C LYS A 166 -6.73 13.16 -19.41
N LYS A 167 -7.39 12.82 -20.54
CA LYS A 167 -8.30 13.73 -21.25
C LYS A 167 -9.72 13.71 -20.71
N ILE A 168 -10.15 12.61 -20.10
CA ILE A 168 -11.52 12.42 -19.59
C ILE A 168 -11.64 12.92 -18.16
N LEU A 169 -10.60 12.71 -17.36
CA LEU A 169 -10.53 13.09 -15.96
C LEU A 169 -10.14 14.56 -15.81
N SER A 170 -10.64 15.19 -14.75
CA SER A 170 -10.06 16.45 -14.29
C SER A 170 -8.61 16.22 -13.86
N LYS A 171 -7.86 17.32 -13.68
CA LYS A 171 -6.50 17.23 -13.15
C LYS A 171 -6.49 16.52 -11.79
N ASP A 172 -7.39 16.91 -10.90
CA ASP A 172 -7.52 16.38 -9.55
C ASP A 172 -7.89 14.89 -9.54
N ASP A 173 -8.84 14.50 -10.39
CA ASP A 173 -9.21 13.08 -10.54
C ASP A 173 -8.04 12.24 -11.05
N PHE A 174 -7.28 12.76 -12.02
CA PHE A 174 -6.11 12.06 -12.55
C PHE A 174 -5.00 11.94 -11.51
N GLU A 175 -4.71 13.01 -10.76
CA GLU A 175 -3.75 12.99 -9.65
C GLU A 175 -4.17 11.99 -8.58
N TYR A 176 -5.46 11.95 -8.21
CA TYR A 176 -5.99 11.02 -7.22
C TYR A 176 -5.85 9.56 -7.68
N MET A 177 -6.21 9.28 -8.94
CA MET A 177 -6.05 7.96 -9.53
C MET A 177 -4.59 7.49 -9.48
N ILE A 178 -3.66 8.31 -9.99
CA ILE A 178 -2.22 7.99 -10.00
C ILE A 178 -1.68 7.82 -8.58
N TRP A 179 -2.13 8.65 -7.64
CA TRP A 179 -1.75 8.53 -6.23
C TRP A 179 -2.15 7.17 -5.64
N GLN A 180 -3.39 6.75 -5.82
CA GLN A 180 -3.88 5.46 -5.32
C GLN A 180 -3.17 4.29 -6.03
N GLU A 181 -2.97 4.38 -7.35
CA GLU A 181 -2.23 3.37 -8.11
C GLU A 181 -0.78 3.25 -7.65
N TRP A 182 -0.13 4.36 -7.32
CA TRP A 182 1.23 4.34 -6.80
C TRP A 182 1.28 3.83 -5.36
N LYS A 183 0.51 4.43 -4.44
CA LYS A 183 0.60 4.14 -3.01
C LYS A 183 0.13 2.71 -2.71
N GLU A 184 -1.12 2.43 -3.00
CA GLU A 184 -1.80 1.16 -2.69
C GLU A 184 -1.48 0.09 -3.72
N GLY A 185 -1.30 0.48 -4.98
CA GLY A 185 -0.90 -0.46 -6.02
C GLY A 185 0.53 -0.98 -5.84
N PHE A 186 1.48 -0.16 -5.38
CA PHE A 186 2.83 -0.64 -5.07
C PHE A 186 2.82 -1.60 -3.87
N ALA A 187 2.08 -1.27 -2.81
CA ALA A 187 1.91 -2.17 -1.67
C ALA A 187 1.23 -3.49 -2.08
N ARG A 188 0.20 -3.45 -2.95
CA ARG A 188 -0.46 -4.63 -3.52
C ARG A 188 0.47 -5.45 -4.41
N PHE A 189 1.31 -4.80 -5.22
CA PHE A 189 2.29 -5.45 -6.07
C PHE A 189 3.27 -6.30 -5.25
N ILE A 190 3.83 -5.75 -4.17
CA ILE A 190 4.71 -6.49 -3.27
C ILE A 190 3.92 -7.57 -2.50
N GLU A 191 2.73 -7.26 -2.00
CA GLU A 191 1.87 -8.21 -1.30
C GLU A 191 1.57 -9.45 -2.15
N ASN A 192 1.28 -9.30 -3.45
CA ASN A 192 1.00 -10.43 -4.34
C ASN A 192 2.24 -11.31 -4.56
N GLN A 193 3.45 -10.74 -4.61
CA GLN A 193 4.68 -11.53 -4.64
C GLN A 193 4.90 -12.30 -3.33
N ILE A 194 4.64 -11.67 -2.18
CA ILE A 194 4.68 -12.32 -0.87
C ILE A 194 3.67 -13.47 -0.80
N ARG A 195 2.42 -13.22 -1.20
CA ARG A 195 1.34 -14.22 -1.23
C ARG A 195 1.75 -15.42 -2.06
N ARG A 196 2.28 -15.21 -3.26
CA ARG A 196 2.78 -16.28 -4.13
C ARG A 196 3.87 -17.09 -3.45
N ARG A 197 4.89 -16.45 -2.85
CA ARG A 197 5.98 -17.12 -2.10
C ARG A 197 5.47 -17.93 -0.91
N LEU A 198 4.40 -17.47 -0.26
CA LEU A 198 3.79 -18.14 0.89
C LEU A 198 2.73 -19.19 0.50
N GLY A 199 2.46 -19.40 -0.79
CA GLY A 199 1.44 -20.35 -1.26
C GLY A 199 -0.01 -19.88 -1.00
N ILE A 200 -0.22 -18.57 -0.89
CA ILE A 200 -1.51 -17.93 -0.64
C ILE A 200 -2.03 -17.35 -1.96
N ARG A 201 -3.36 -17.37 -2.15
CA ARG A 201 -3.99 -16.73 -3.30
C ARG A 201 -3.68 -15.23 -3.34
N GLU A 202 -3.29 -14.75 -4.52
CA GLU A 202 -3.09 -13.33 -4.83
C GLU A 202 -4.40 -12.54 -4.65
N ASN A 203 -4.27 -11.27 -4.29
CA ASN A 203 -5.38 -10.35 -4.10
C ASN A 203 -5.58 -9.53 -5.38
N HIS A 204 -6.68 -9.83 -6.08
CA HIS A 204 -7.12 -9.15 -7.30
C HIS A 204 -8.50 -8.50 -7.17
N ARG A 205 -8.87 -8.07 -5.95
CA ARG A 205 -10.13 -7.35 -5.75
C ARG A 205 -10.08 -6.00 -6.46
N GLY A 206 -11.23 -5.51 -6.92
CA GLY A 206 -11.35 -4.23 -7.63
C GLY A 206 -11.12 -4.32 -9.15
N LYS A 207 -10.77 -5.50 -9.68
CA LYS A 207 -10.53 -5.71 -11.12
C LYS A 207 -11.80 -5.62 -11.99
N ASP A 208 -12.95 -5.87 -11.39
CA ASP A 208 -14.26 -5.94 -12.07
C ASP A 208 -15.15 -4.77 -11.62
N GLU A 209 -16.10 -4.37 -12.48
CA GLU A 209 -17.13 -3.37 -12.16
C GLU A 209 -18.14 -3.89 -11.11
N PRO A 210 -18.79 -3.02 -10.32
CA PRO A 210 -18.65 -1.56 -10.31
C PRO A 210 -17.34 -1.10 -9.67
N PHE A 211 -16.69 -0.13 -10.31
CA PHE A 211 -15.43 0.40 -9.83
C PHE A 211 -15.57 1.23 -8.55
N ASN A 212 -14.51 1.18 -7.75
CA ASN A 212 -14.35 1.92 -6.52
C ASN A 212 -12.84 2.12 -6.26
N ARG A 213 -12.45 2.68 -5.12
CA ARG A 213 -11.04 2.94 -4.79
C ARG A 213 -10.14 1.72 -4.92
N VAL A 214 -10.63 0.52 -4.59
CA VAL A 214 -9.86 -0.73 -4.68
C VAL A 214 -9.46 -1.07 -6.12
N THR A 215 -10.18 -0.55 -7.12
CA THR A 215 -9.84 -0.70 -8.53
C THR A 215 -8.45 -0.14 -8.85
N PHE A 216 -8.08 0.99 -8.23
CA PHE A 216 -6.75 1.58 -8.42
C PHE A 216 -5.64 0.74 -7.78
N TYR A 217 -5.96 -0.10 -6.79
CA TYR A 217 -4.96 -0.95 -6.14
C TYR A 217 -4.55 -2.07 -7.08
N GLU A 218 -5.52 -2.68 -7.75
CA GLU A 218 -5.27 -3.69 -8.78
C GLU A 218 -4.63 -3.07 -10.03
N GLY A 219 -5.17 -1.96 -10.53
CA GLY A 219 -4.64 -1.30 -11.71
C GLY A 219 -3.21 -0.81 -11.51
N GLY A 220 -2.92 -0.19 -10.37
CA GLY A 220 -1.57 0.21 -9.97
C GLY A 220 -0.62 -0.98 -9.89
N ALA A 221 -1.01 -2.08 -9.24
CA ALA A 221 -0.15 -3.27 -9.15
C ALA A 221 0.20 -3.85 -10.54
N ARG A 222 -0.77 -3.90 -11.45
CA ARG A 222 -0.55 -4.33 -12.84
C ARG A 222 0.33 -3.34 -13.61
N PHE A 223 0.10 -2.05 -13.43
CA PHE A 223 0.85 -1.02 -14.14
C PHE A 223 2.31 -0.96 -13.69
N ILE A 224 2.55 -1.06 -12.39
CA ILE A 224 3.89 -1.15 -11.80
C ILE A 224 4.60 -2.43 -12.28
N THR A 225 3.88 -3.56 -12.37
CA THR A 225 4.45 -4.78 -12.97
C THR A 225 4.90 -4.56 -14.41
N PHE A 226 4.10 -3.87 -15.22
CA PHE A 226 4.44 -3.55 -16.60
C PHE A 226 5.65 -2.61 -16.67
N LEU A 227 5.66 -1.51 -15.91
CA LEU A 227 6.77 -0.55 -15.88
C LEU A 227 8.06 -1.17 -15.36
N GLY A 228 7.99 -1.95 -14.28
CA GLY A 228 9.15 -2.63 -13.70
C GLY A 228 9.78 -3.70 -14.60
N LYS A 229 9.01 -4.29 -15.52
CA LYS A 229 9.58 -5.17 -16.57
C LYS A 229 10.39 -4.40 -17.61
N GLN A 230 10.00 -3.16 -17.91
CA GLN A 230 10.70 -2.30 -18.87
C GLN A 230 11.91 -1.63 -18.24
N GLU A 231 11.77 -1.17 -17.00
CA GLU A 231 12.75 -0.37 -16.29
C GLU A 231 12.81 -0.84 -14.81
N PRO A 232 13.57 -1.91 -14.50
CA PRO A 232 13.59 -2.52 -13.17
C PRO A 232 13.99 -1.57 -12.04
N GLY A 233 14.78 -0.53 -12.34
CA GLY A 233 15.17 0.49 -11.36
C GLY A 233 14.00 1.26 -10.75
N LEU A 234 12.85 1.32 -11.43
CA LEU A 234 11.63 1.95 -10.90
C LEU A 234 11.06 1.21 -9.68
N LEU A 235 11.39 -0.07 -9.48
CA LEU A 235 10.88 -0.82 -8.33
C LEU A 235 11.54 -0.39 -7.02
N THR A 236 12.78 0.09 -7.07
CA THR A 236 13.51 0.59 -5.88
C THR A 236 13.47 2.11 -5.76
N ASP A 237 13.38 2.85 -6.87
CA ASP A 237 13.16 4.30 -6.86
C ASP A 237 11.67 4.63 -6.99
N ILE A 238 10.95 4.48 -5.87
CA ILE A 238 9.50 4.68 -5.83
C ILE A 238 9.09 6.14 -6.04
N GLU A 239 9.97 7.12 -5.81
CA GLU A 239 9.67 8.52 -6.14
C GLU A 239 9.69 8.70 -7.67
N THR A 240 10.71 8.17 -8.36
CA THR A 240 10.76 8.22 -9.82
C THR A 240 9.62 7.43 -10.45
N LEU A 241 9.23 6.28 -9.88
CA LEU A 241 8.04 5.54 -10.29
C LEU A 241 6.78 6.40 -10.28
N PHE A 242 6.55 7.18 -9.21
CA PHE A 242 5.41 8.09 -9.12
C PHE A 242 5.39 9.09 -10.29
N TYR A 243 6.51 9.79 -10.54
CA TYR A 243 6.56 10.74 -11.65
C TYR A 243 6.47 10.07 -13.02
N LYS A 244 6.99 8.85 -13.16
CA LYS A 244 6.82 8.06 -14.38
C LYS A 244 5.36 7.79 -14.64
N MET A 245 4.59 7.37 -13.64
CA MET A 245 3.15 7.11 -13.77
C MET A 245 2.37 8.40 -14.08
N LEU A 246 2.71 9.51 -13.43
CA LEU A 246 2.04 10.81 -13.61
C LEU A 246 2.27 11.44 -15.00
N LYS A 247 3.44 11.19 -15.62
CA LYS A 247 3.84 11.80 -16.90
C LYS A 247 3.30 11.10 -18.14
N GLN A 248 2.70 9.91 -18.01
CA GLN A 248 2.18 9.12 -19.13
C GLN A 248 1.01 9.80 -19.85
#